data_AF-A0A0Q9QXI1-F1
#
_entry.id   AF-A0A0Q9QXI1-F1
#
_cell.length_a   1.000
_cell.length_b   1.000
_cell.length_c   1.000
_cell.angle_alpha   90.00
_cell.angle_beta   90.00
_cell.angle_gamma   90.00
#
_symmetry.space_group_name_H-M   'P 1'
#
loop_
_entity.id
_entity.type
_entity.pdbx_description
1 polymer ?
#
loop_
_entity_poly.entity_id
_entity_poly.type
_entity_poly.pdbx_seq_one_letter_code
_entity_poly.pdbx_strand_id
1 'polypeptide(L)'
;MDEEQERDSRGRFLGFIGILVLIAVITTAVVWGQRGTAIAMDEQIKSQHVANKSNYDNMWKRFKEMAQVTDMQADDIKKVYTDLIAGRYTNTQALFQAIQEQNPHMSSTLYTKLQNEVSSARTEFDRNQKKIADQVREYNTHIRKHVLMNAIFHFETMDAEKFIITSDRTSDAYQTGKDNEVKLR
;
A
#
# COMPACT_ATOMS: atom_id res chain seq x y z
N MET A 1 36.40 -9.51 -60.81
CA MET A 1 36.05 -8.46 -59.83
C MET A 1 34.90 -8.90 -58.93
N ASP A 2 34.09 -9.89 -59.31
CA ASP A 2 32.89 -10.26 -58.55
C ASP A 2 33.15 -11.08 -57.27
N GLU A 3 34.17 -11.96 -57.25
CA GLU A 3 34.44 -12.83 -56.08
C GLU A 3 34.96 -12.07 -54.84
N GLU A 4 35.74 -11.01 -55.05
CA GLU A 4 36.32 -10.21 -53.96
C GLU A 4 35.25 -9.32 -53.30
N GLN A 5 34.32 -8.80 -54.11
CA GLN A 5 33.17 -8.01 -53.66
C GLN A 5 32.12 -8.87 -52.93
N GLU A 6 31.93 -10.12 -53.35
CA GLU A 6 31.03 -11.06 -52.67
C GLU A 6 31.59 -11.52 -51.31
N ARG A 7 32.91 -11.69 -51.20
CA ARG A 7 33.57 -12.08 -49.94
C ARG A 7 33.52 -10.97 -48.87
N ASP A 8 33.68 -9.70 -49.28
CA ASP A 8 33.52 -8.54 -48.39
C ASP A 8 32.06 -8.39 -47.91
N SER A 9 31.10 -8.56 -48.82
CA SER A 9 29.65 -8.55 -48.50
C SER A 9 29.29 -9.61 -47.45
N ARG A 10 29.79 -10.84 -47.59
CA ARG A 10 29.58 -11.94 -46.63
C ARG A 10 30.22 -11.67 -45.26
N GLY A 11 31.41 -11.07 -45.23
CA GLY A 11 32.09 -10.67 -43.99
C GLY A 11 31.30 -9.60 -43.23
N ARG A 12 30.77 -8.60 -43.95
CA ARG A 12 29.92 -7.53 -43.39
C ARG A 12 28.58 -8.07 -42.88
N PHE A 13 27.98 -9.03 -43.59
CA PHE A 13 26.75 -9.71 -43.17
C PHE A 13 26.93 -10.54 -41.89
N LEU A 14 28.01 -11.31 -41.79
CA LEU A 14 28.34 -12.08 -40.58
C LEU A 14 28.65 -11.16 -39.39
N GLY A 15 29.36 -10.05 -39.62
CA GLY A 15 29.58 -9.02 -38.60
C GLY A 15 28.28 -8.41 -38.08
N PHE A 16 27.33 -8.13 -38.98
CA PHE A 16 26.01 -7.61 -38.62
C PHE A 16 25.19 -8.61 -37.79
N ILE A 17 25.19 -9.89 -38.17
CA ILE A 17 24.54 -10.96 -37.38
C ILE A 17 25.17 -11.06 -35.98
N GLY A 18 26.49 -11.00 -35.87
CA GLY A 18 27.19 -11.02 -34.59
C GLY A 18 26.75 -9.88 -33.66
N ILE A 19 26.59 -8.67 -34.19
CA ILE A 19 26.10 -7.52 -33.43
C ILE A 19 24.64 -7.73 -32.99
N LEU A 20 23.77 -8.24 -33.86
CA LEU A 20 22.38 -8.52 -33.51
C LEU A 20 22.25 -9.56 -32.38
N VAL A 21 23.05 -10.63 -32.44
CA VAL A 21 23.07 -11.66 -31.38
C VAL A 21 23.54 -11.05 -30.05
N LEU A 22 24.57 -10.20 -30.09
CA LEU A 22 25.09 -9.55 -28.89
C LEU A 22 24.05 -8.60 -28.27
N ILE A 23 23.34 -7.83 -29.08
CA ILE A 23 22.22 -6.98 -28.63
C ILE A 23 21.14 -7.87 -27.99
N ALA A 24 20.74 -8.97 -28.64
CA ALA A 24 19.71 -9.86 -28.12
C ALA A 24 20.08 -10.46 -26.74
N VAL A 25 21.35 -10.87 -26.55
CA VAL A 25 21.83 -11.39 -25.26
C VAL A 25 21.76 -10.31 -24.18
N ILE A 26 22.22 -9.09 -24.48
CA ILE A 26 22.18 -7.97 -23.53
C ILE A 26 20.73 -7.63 -23.16
N THR A 27 19.84 -7.52 -24.14
CA THR A 27 18.42 -7.23 -23.90
C THR A 27 17.77 -8.29 -23.04
N THR A 28 18.05 -9.57 -23.29
CA THR A 28 17.51 -10.69 -22.49
C THR A 28 18.00 -10.62 -21.05
N ALA A 29 19.28 -10.37 -20.82
CA ALA A 29 19.83 -10.23 -19.47
C ALA A 29 19.20 -9.06 -18.69
N VAL A 30 19.04 -7.91 -19.36
CA VAL A 30 18.40 -6.72 -18.77
C VAL A 30 16.93 -6.98 -18.43
N VAL A 31 16.17 -7.59 -19.34
CA VAL A 31 14.76 -7.94 -19.14
C VAL A 31 14.59 -8.92 -17.97
N TRP A 32 15.50 -9.89 -17.83
CA TRP A 32 15.50 -10.83 -16.72
C TRP A 32 15.74 -10.15 -15.36
N GLY A 33 16.69 -9.20 -15.31
CA GLY A 33 16.94 -8.39 -14.11
C GLY A 33 15.71 -7.55 -13.71
N GLN A 34 15.07 -6.90 -14.68
CA GLN A 34 13.87 -6.10 -14.46
C GLN A 34 12.70 -6.93 -13.90
N ARG A 35 12.53 -8.17 -14.38
CA ARG A 35 11.55 -9.13 -13.83
C ARG A 35 11.85 -9.45 -12.36
N GLY A 36 13.11 -9.71 -12.03
CA GLY A 36 13.52 -9.97 -10.64
C GLY A 36 13.16 -8.81 -9.71
N THR A 37 13.43 -7.58 -10.13
CA THR A 37 13.05 -6.37 -9.38
C THR A 37 11.54 -6.25 -9.20
N ALA A 38 10.75 -6.53 -10.25
CA ALA A 38 9.29 -6.47 -10.17
C ALA A 38 8.73 -7.48 -9.15
N ILE A 39 9.26 -8.71 -9.13
CA ILE A 39 8.85 -9.74 -8.16
C ILE A 39 9.23 -9.32 -6.72
N ALA A 40 10.43 -8.77 -6.53
CA ALA A 40 10.86 -8.31 -5.21
C ALA A 40 9.96 -7.18 -4.67
N MET A 41 9.56 -6.23 -5.54
CA MET A 41 8.62 -5.17 -5.19
C MET A 41 7.23 -5.71 -4.84
N ASP A 42 6.69 -6.67 -5.61
CA ASP A 42 5.41 -7.33 -5.32
C ASP A 42 5.43 -8.04 -3.95
N GLU A 43 6.49 -8.80 -3.67
CA GLU A 43 6.65 -9.47 -2.37
C GLU A 43 6.77 -8.45 -1.21
N GLN A 44 7.46 -7.33 -1.45
CA GLN A 44 7.58 -6.25 -0.48
C GLN A 44 6.22 -5.60 -0.18
N ILE A 45 5.36 -5.40 -1.19
CA ILE A 45 3.99 -4.89 -1.01
C ILE A 45 3.15 -5.88 -0.19
N LYS A 46 3.19 -7.17 -0.52
CA LYS A 46 2.46 -8.21 0.24
C LYS A 46 2.91 -8.28 1.68
N SER A 47 4.22 -8.26 1.92
CA SER A 47 4.81 -8.24 3.26
C SER A 47 4.39 -6.98 4.03
N GLN A 48 4.42 -5.80 3.41
CA GLN A 48 3.95 -4.57 4.04
C GLN A 48 2.46 -4.62 4.36
N HIS A 49 1.63 -5.24 3.51
CA HIS A 49 0.20 -5.39 3.78
C HIS A 49 -0.06 -6.26 5.01
N VAL A 50 0.67 -7.37 5.15
CA VAL A 50 0.62 -8.23 6.34
C VAL A 50 1.11 -7.47 7.57
N ALA A 51 2.20 -6.71 7.45
CA ALA A 51 2.72 -5.87 8.54
C ALA A 51 1.70 -4.81 8.98
N ASN A 52 1.01 -4.17 8.04
CA ASN A 52 -0.06 -3.20 8.33
C ASN A 52 -1.21 -3.84 9.12
N LYS A 53 -1.61 -5.07 8.78
CA LYS A 53 -2.63 -5.82 9.52
C LYS A 53 -2.18 -6.14 10.95
N SER A 54 -0.94 -6.60 11.11
CA SER A 54 -0.38 -6.89 12.43
C SER A 54 -0.24 -5.63 13.28
N ASN A 55 0.16 -4.51 12.67
CA ASN A 55 0.26 -3.23 13.34
C ASN A 55 -1.12 -2.75 13.83
N TYR A 56 -2.14 -2.87 12.99
CA TYR A 56 -3.52 -2.56 13.35
C TYR A 56 -4.03 -3.39 14.54
N ASP A 57 -3.80 -4.70 14.52
CA ASP A 57 -4.18 -5.58 15.62
C ASP A 57 -3.46 -5.21 16.93
N ASN A 58 -2.18 -4.88 16.87
CA ASN A 58 -1.42 -4.41 18.03
C ASN A 58 -1.97 -3.07 18.56
N MET A 59 -2.27 -2.10 17.68
CA MET A 59 -2.89 -0.83 18.06
C MET A 59 -4.21 -1.05 18.81
N TRP A 60 -5.07 -1.92 18.26
CA TRP A 60 -6.35 -2.27 18.90
C TRP A 60 -6.17 -2.96 20.26
N LYS A 61 -5.24 -3.91 20.38
CA LYS A 61 -4.97 -4.62 21.64
C LYS A 61 -4.49 -3.66 22.73
N ARG A 62 -3.51 -2.79 22.42
CA ARG A 62 -3.02 -1.76 23.36
C ARG A 62 -4.16 -0.87 23.83
N PHE A 63 -4.99 -0.40 22.89
CA PHE A 63 -6.16 0.42 23.21
C PHE A 63 -7.15 -0.31 24.12
N LYS A 64 -7.51 -1.55 23.78
CA LYS A 64 -8.45 -2.38 24.55
C LYS A 64 -7.95 -2.64 25.98
N GLU A 65 -6.66 -2.96 26.12
CA GLU A 65 -6.01 -3.16 27.43
C GLU A 65 -6.07 -1.89 28.28
N MET A 66 -5.76 -0.73 27.69
CA MET A 66 -5.87 0.55 28.41
C MET A 66 -7.30 0.91 28.77
N ALA A 67 -8.24 0.70 27.86
CA ALA A 67 -9.65 1.02 28.06
C ALA A 67 -10.34 0.03 29.04
N GLN A 68 -9.67 -1.08 29.37
CA GLN A 68 -10.18 -2.15 30.23
C GLN A 68 -11.52 -2.71 29.72
N VAL A 69 -11.68 -2.79 28.40
CA VAL A 69 -12.90 -3.24 27.73
C VAL A 69 -12.95 -4.77 27.71
N THR A 70 -14.05 -5.34 28.18
CA THR A 70 -14.26 -6.80 28.17
C THR A 70 -14.48 -7.32 26.74
N ASP A 71 -14.27 -8.62 26.50
CA ASP A 71 -14.48 -9.22 25.18
C ASP A 71 -15.92 -9.01 24.65
N MET A 72 -16.93 -9.06 25.51
CA MET A 72 -18.33 -8.88 25.12
C MET A 72 -18.65 -7.48 24.57
N GLN A 73 -17.85 -6.49 24.96
CA GLN A 73 -18.03 -5.07 24.58
C GLN A 73 -17.02 -4.64 23.49
N ALA A 74 -16.06 -5.51 23.18
CA ALA A 74 -14.92 -5.18 22.34
C ALA A 74 -15.31 -4.91 20.89
N ASP A 75 -16.29 -5.62 20.33
CA ASP A 75 -16.60 -5.56 18.91
C ASP A 75 -17.22 -4.23 18.47
N ASP A 76 -18.16 -3.70 19.25
CA ASP A 76 -18.79 -2.39 18.97
C ASP A 76 -17.77 -1.26 19.10
N ILE A 77 -16.94 -1.30 20.15
CA ILE A 77 -15.86 -0.33 20.36
C ILE A 77 -14.81 -0.46 19.26
N LYS A 78 -14.49 -1.68 18.80
CA LYS A 78 -13.54 -1.94 17.71
C LYS A 78 -14.02 -1.31 16.42
N LYS A 79 -15.32 -1.35 16.13
CA LYS A 79 -15.87 -0.72 14.92
C LYS A 79 -15.67 0.80 14.95
N VAL A 80 -16.05 1.45 16.05
CA VAL A 80 -15.86 2.90 16.21
C VAL A 80 -14.37 3.28 16.19
N TYR A 81 -13.53 2.47 16.82
CA TYR A 81 -12.07 2.64 16.81
C TYR A 81 -11.49 2.51 15.40
N THR A 82 -11.92 1.49 14.64
CA THR A 82 -11.50 1.27 13.25
C THR A 82 -11.83 2.50 12.41
N ASP A 83 -13.08 2.97 12.49
CA ASP A 83 -13.56 4.10 11.71
C ASP A 83 -12.83 5.41 12.10
N LEU A 84 -12.52 5.58 13.38
CA LEU A 84 -11.75 6.71 13.88
C LEU A 84 -10.30 6.67 13.35
N ILE A 85 -9.63 5.53 13.43
CA ILE A 85 -8.24 5.38 12.97
C ILE A 85 -8.12 5.54 11.45
N ALA A 86 -9.07 4.96 10.71
CA ALA A 86 -9.15 5.10 9.26
C ALA A 86 -9.56 6.53 8.81
N GLY A 87 -9.78 7.45 9.75
CA GLY A 87 -10.10 8.84 9.45
C GLY A 87 -11.53 9.09 8.98
N ARG A 88 -12.43 8.08 9.08
CA ARG A 88 -13.86 8.23 8.76
C ARG A 88 -14.53 9.21 9.72
N TYR A 89 -14.08 9.20 10.98
CA TYR A 89 -14.48 10.16 12.02
C TYR A 89 -13.31 11.05 12.43
N THR A 90 -13.57 12.34 12.54
CA THR A 90 -12.69 13.31 13.20
C THR A 90 -13.05 13.47 14.68
N ASN A 91 -14.30 13.18 15.04
CA ASN A 91 -14.76 13.31 16.41
C ASN A 91 -14.44 12.06 17.23
N THR A 92 -13.54 12.19 18.20
CA THR A 92 -13.19 11.12 19.14
C THR A 92 -14.29 10.88 20.18
N GLN A 93 -15.28 11.77 20.28
CA GLN A 93 -16.34 11.72 21.29
C GLN A 93 -17.18 10.44 21.22
N ALA A 94 -17.46 9.93 20.02
CA ALA A 94 -18.20 8.66 19.87
C ALA A 94 -17.44 7.49 20.49
N LEU A 95 -16.11 7.43 20.29
CA LEU A 95 -15.26 6.38 20.88
C LEU A 95 -15.25 6.50 22.41
N PHE A 96 -15.13 7.73 22.93
CA PHE A 96 -15.11 7.95 24.37
C PHE A 96 -16.46 7.74 25.06
N GLN A 97 -17.56 8.08 24.39
CA GLN A 97 -18.92 7.79 24.85
C GLN A 97 -19.11 6.28 24.97
N ALA A 98 -18.74 5.53 23.92
CA ALA A 98 -18.82 4.07 23.95
C ALA A 98 -17.98 3.47 25.09
N ILE A 99 -16.80 4.03 25.40
CA ILE A 99 -16.01 3.60 26.56
C ILE A 99 -16.70 3.97 27.87
N GLN A 100 -17.21 5.19 27.99
CA GLN A 100 -17.81 5.69 29.23
C GLN A 100 -19.11 4.97 29.59
N GLU A 101 -19.88 4.54 28.59
CA GLU A 101 -21.04 3.65 28.78
C GLU A 101 -20.64 2.32 29.44
N GLN A 102 -19.47 1.78 29.07
CA GLN A 102 -18.99 0.52 29.61
C GLN A 102 -18.15 0.66 30.88
N ASN A 103 -17.53 1.83 31.08
CA ASN A 103 -16.74 2.17 32.26
C ASN A 103 -17.18 3.54 32.84
N PRO A 104 -18.25 3.57 33.65
CA PRO A 104 -18.81 4.80 34.22
C PRO A 104 -17.85 5.55 35.15
N HIS A 105 -16.81 4.88 35.66
CA HIS A 105 -15.84 5.42 36.61
C HIS A 105 -14.50 5.79 35.94
N MET A 106 -14.48 5.96 34.62
CA MET A 106 -13.28 6.35 33.88
C MET A 106 -12.68 7.65 34.44
N SER A 107 -11.44 7.55 34.95
CA SER A 107 -10.70 8.73 35.44
C SER A 107 -10.30 9.67 34.29
N SER A 108 -10.16 10.96 34.58
CA SER A 108 -9.64 11.95 33.62
C SER A 108 -8.23 11.60 33.14
N THR A 109 -7.41 11.00 33.99
CA THR A 109 -6.07 10.52 33.63
C THR A 109 -6.12 9.39 32.59
N LEU A 110 -7.06 8.44 32.74
CA LEU A 110 -7.25 7.36 31.76
C LEU A 110 -7.75 7.91 30.42
N TYR A 111 -8.69 8.87 30.47
CA TYR A 111 -9.19 9.56 29.29
C TYR A 111 -8.07 10.21 28.46
N THR A 112 -7.19 10.98 29.10
CA THR A 112 -6.04 11.60 28.42
C THR A 112 -5.07 10.57 27.85
N LYS A 113 -4.82 9.46 28.56
CA LYS A 113 -3.96 8.37 28.05
C LYS A 113 -4.54 7.72 26.80
N LEU A 114 -5.85 7.43 26.80
CA LEU A 114 -6.55 6.86 25.65
C LEU A 114 -6.58 7.83 24.46
N GLN A 115 -6.76 9.13 24.70
CA GLN A 115 -6.66 10.14 23.64
C GLN A 115 -5.28 10.14 22.97
N ASN A 116 -4.23 10.12 23.79
CA ASN A 116 -2.86 10.10 23.29
C ASN A 116 -2.56 8.82 22.51
N GLU A 117 -3.03 7.65 22.98
CA GLU A 117 -2.87 6.40 22.23
C GLU A 117 -3.59 6.47 20.88
N VAL A 118 -4.84 6.92 20.85
CA VAL A 118 -5.62 7.02 19.61
C VAL A 118 -4.95 7.95 18.61
N SER A 119 -4.42 9.09 19.07
CA SER A 119 -3.68 10.04 18.21
C SER A 119 -2.39 9.43 17.67
N SER A 120 -1.63 8.72 18.52
CA SER A 120 -0.43 7.99 18.12
C SER A 120 -0.75 6.91 17.09
N ALA A 121 -1.76 6.08 17.36
CA ALA A 121 -2.22 5.01 16.50
C ALA A 121 -2.72 5.53 15.14
N ARG A 122 -3.44 6.67 15.11
CA ARG A 122 -3.82 7.35 13.85
C ARG A 122 -2.61 7.74 13.01
N THR A 123 -1.58 8.31 13.64
CA THR A 123 -0.35 8.73 12.96
C THR A 123 0.44 7.53 12.43
N GLU A 124 0.54 6.48 13.24
CA GLU A 124 1.20 5.21 12.88
C GLU A 124 0.47 4.53 11.71
N PHE A 125 -0.87 4.47 11.78
CA PHE A 125 -1.70 3.94 10.72
C PHE A 125 -1.54 4.73 9.41
N ASP A 126 -1.69 6.06 9.44
CA ASP A 126 -1.53 6.93 8.26
C ASP A 126 -0.15 6.75 7.60
N ARG A 127 0.92 6.68 8.41
CA ARG A 127 2.28 6.42 7.90
C ARG A 127 2.37 5.06 7.19
N ASN A 128 1.75 4.03 7.76
CA ASN A 128 1.72 2.69 7.19
C ASN A 128 0.88 2.61 5.89
N GLN A 129 -0.23 3.35 5.83
CA GLN A 129 -1.04 3.49 4.61
C GLN A 129 -0.26 4.20 3.49
N LYS A 130 0.43 5.31 3.81
CA LYS A 130 1.28 6.04 2.86
C LYS A 130 2.42 5.18 2.34
N LYS A 131 3.09 4.44 3.23
CA LYS A 131 4.20 3.56 2.86
C LYS A 131 3.79 2.51 1.84
N ILE A 132 2.67 1.81 2.06
CA ILE A 132 2.21 0.80 1.10
C ILE A 132 1.72 1.41 -0.21
N ALA A 133 1.08 2.59 -0.16
CA ALA A 133 0.69 3.32 -1.37
C ALA A 133 1.91 3.74 -2.21
N ASP A 134 2.99 4.19 -1.55
CA ASP A 134 4.25 4.52 -2.22
C ASP A 134 4.91 3.29 -2.85
N GLN A 135 4.92 2.15 -2.18
CA GLN A 135 5.43 0.90 -2.75
C GLN A 135 4.64 0.47 -3.98
N VAL A 136 3.31 0.56 -3.95
CA VAL A 136 2.46 0.31 -5.13
C VAL A 136 2.77 1.29 -6.25
N ARG A 137 2.96 2.58 -5.94
CA ARG A 137 3.36 3.60 -6.92
C ARG A 137 4.71 3.28 -7.56
N GLU A 138 5.70 2.87 -6.77
CA GLU A 138 7.03 2.46 -7.25
C GLU A 138 6.95 1.24 -8.16
N TYR A 139 6.22 0.20 -7.74
CA TYR A 139 5.94 -0.98 -8.56
C TYR A 139 5.29 -0.60 -9.89
N ASN A 140 4.21 0.17 -9.86
CA ASN A 140 3.51 0.61 -11.07
C ASN A 140 4.41 1.44 -12.00
N THR A 141 5.26 2.28 -11.42
CA THR A 141 6.25 3.06 -12.18
C THR A 141 7.27 2.13 -12.85
N HIS A 142 7.73 1.10 -12.14
CA HIS A 142 8.65 0.09 -12.67
C HIS A 142 8.02 -0.69 -13.84
N ILE A 143 6.77 -1.14 -13.70
CA ILE A 143 6.05 -1.85 -14.77
C ILE A 143 5.87 -0.94 -16.01
N ARG A 144 5.46 0.33 -15.81
CA ARG A 144 5.23 1.28 -16.91
C ARG A 144 6.51 1.69 -17.64
N LYS A 145 7.63 1.81 -16.92
CA LYS A 145 8.93 2.15 -17.51
C LYS A 145 9.50 1.00 -18.36
N HIS A 146 9.23 -0.24 -17.97
CA HIS A 146 9.83 -1.42 -18.58
C HIS A 146 8.83 -2.15 -19.50
N VAL A 147 8.40 -1.46 -20.56
CA VAL A 147 7.37 -1.94 -21.51
C VAL A 147 7.74 -3.29 -22.14
N LEU A 148 9.00 -3.51 -22.51
CA LEU A 148 9.44 -4.77 -23.12
C LEU A 148 9.34 -5.95 -22.13
N MET A 149 9.76 -5.74 -20.89
CA MET A 149 9.65 -6.74 -19.83
C MET A 149 8.18 -7.07 -19.55
N ASN A 150 7.33 -6.03 -19.49
CA ASN A 150 5.89 -6.22 -19.32
C ASN A 150 5.26 -7.01 -20.49
N ALA A 151 5.58 -6.66 -21.74
CA ALA A 151 5.06 -7.37 -22.90
C ALA A 151 5.42 -8.86 -22.92
N ILE A 152 6.58 -9.24 -22.37
CA ILE A 152 7.06 -10.62 -22.31
C ILE A 152 6.42 -11.38 -21.13
N PHE A 153 6.38 -10.78 -19.95
CA PHE A 153 5.99 -11.46 -18.70
C PHE A 153 4.59 -11.12 -18.19
N HIS A 154 3.85 -10.25 -18.87
CA HIS A 154 2.47 -9.89 -18.56
C HIS A 154 2.28 -9.36 -17.13
N PHE A 155 3.14 -8.43 -16.70
CA PHE A 155 2.99 -7.79 -15.39
C PHE A 155 1.96 -6.66 -15.44
N GLU A 156 0.95 -6.74 -14.58
CA GLU A 156 -0.08 -5.71 -14.52
C GLU A 156 0.19 -4.70 -13.40
N THR A 157 -0.25 -3.45 -13.60
CA THR A 157 -0.23 -2.46 -12.53
C THR A 157 -1.21 -2.84 -11.43
N MET A 158 -0.83 -2.57 -10.19
CA MET A 158 -1.66 -2.77 -9.01
C MET A 158 -2.48 -1.53 -8.69
N ASP A 159 -3.66 -1.76 -8.13
CA ASP A 159 -4.48 -0.71 -7.56
C ASP A 159 -4.12 -0.54 -6.08
N ALA A 160 -3.70 0.66 -5.69
CA ALA A 160 -3.32 0.97 -4.32
C ALA A 160 -4.52 0.84 -3.37
N GLU A 161 -5.74 1.11 -3.84
CA GLU A 161 -6.98 1.04 -3.05
C GLU A 161 -7.23 -0.36 -2.48
N LYS A 162 -6.69 -1.41 -3.11
CA LYS A 162 -6.79 -2.80 -2.61
C LYS A 162 -5.94 -3.07 -1.37
N PHE A 163 -4.96 -2.22 -1.09
CA PHE A 163 -3.98 -2.40 -0.01
C PHE A 163 -4.12 -1.35 1.10
N ILE A 164 -4.87 -0.28 0.83
CA ILE A 164 -5.16 0.76 1.80
C ILE A 164 -6.57 0.63 2.36
N ILE A 165 -6.75 1.12 3.57
CA ILE A 165 -8.08 1.21 4.20
C ILE A 165 -8.48 2.68 4.16
N THR A 166 -9.46 3.01 3.32
CA THR A 166 -10.06 4.35 3.25
C THR A 166 -11.52 4.29 3.70
N SER A 167 -12.15 5.45 3.82
CA SER A 167 -13.59 5.56 4.07
C SER A 167 -14.37 5.63 2.77
N ASP A 168 -15.55 5.01 2.71
CA ASP A 168 -16.45 5.16 1.56
C ASP A 168 -16.77 6.64 1.32
N ARG A 169 -16.92 7.42 2.40
CA ARG A 169 -17.05 8.89 2.33
C ARG A 169 -15.85 9.56 1.65
N THR A 170 -14.63 9.11 1.94
CA THR A 170 -13.42 9.64 1.33
C THR A 170 -13.40 9.29 -0.15
N SER A 171 -13.68 8.03 -0.50
CA SER A 171 -13.80 7.62 -1.90
C SER A 171 -14.89 8.40 -2.64
N ASP A 172 -16.06 8.60 -2.04
CA ASP A 172 -17.16 9.39 -2.59
C ASP A 172 -16.80 10.87 -2.74
N ALA A 173 -16.11 11.47 -1.76
CA ALA A 173 -15.64 12.84 -1.83
C ALA A 173 -14.60 13.03 -2.95
N TYR A 174 -13.72 12.05 -3.16
CA TYR A 174 -12.76 12.05 -4.27
C TYR A 174 -13.46 11.83 -5.62
N GLN A 175 -14.46 10.95 -5.71
CA GLN A 175 -15.23 10.72 -6.94
C GLN A 175 -16.12 11.91 -7.32
N THR A 176 -16.73 12.56 -6.33
CA THR A 176 -17.67 13.68 -6.54
C THR A 176 -16.98 15.04 -6.57
N GLY A 177 -15.71 15.10 -6.14
CA GLY A 177 -14.96 16.35 -5.94
C GLY A 177 -15.53 17.25 -4.84
N LYS A 178 -16.41 16.72 -3.98
CA LYS A 178 -17.14 17.48 -2.96
C LYS A 178 -17.08 16.74 -1.62
N ASP A 179 -16.43 17.31 -0.63
CA ASP A 179 -16.52 16.85 0.77
C ASP A 179 -17.70 17.55 1.44
N ASN A 180 -18.90 16.99 1.30
CA ASN A 180 -20.09 17.53 1.95
C ASN A 180 -20.04 17.26 3.46
N GLU A 181 -20.31 18.28 4.27
CA GLU A 181 -20.18 18.29 5.72
C GLU A 181 -20.86 17.11 6.45
N VAL A 182 -20.25 16.74 7.58
CA VAL A 182 -20.72 15.71 8.51
C VAL A 182 -22.13 16.06 9.01
N LYS A 183 -23.14 15.33 8.55
CA LYS A 183 -24.45 15.30 9.22
C LYS A 183 -24.31 14.48 10.50
N LEU A 184 -24.00 15.15 11.60
CA LEU A 184 -24.22 14.61 12.94
C LEU A 184 -25.73 14.42 13.12
N ARG A 185 -26.17 13.16 13.32
CA ARG A 185 -27.50 12.86 13.84
C ARG A 185 -27.44 12.84 15.37
#